data_AF-A0A7W8PCY3-F1
#
_entry.id   AF-A0A7W8PCY3-F1
#
_cell.length_a   1.000
_cell.length_b   1.000
_cell.length_c   1.000
_cell.angle_alpha   90.00
_cell.angle_beta   90.00
_cell.angle_gamma   90.00
#
_symmetry.space_group_name_H-M   'P 1'
#
loop_
_entity.id
_entity.type
_entity.pdbx_description
1 polymer ?
#
loop_
_entity_poly.entity_id
_entity_poly.type
_entity_poly.pdbx_seq_one_letter_code
_entity_poly.pdbx_strand_id
1 'polypeptide(L)'
;MGKNSRLKKERRNTAANPYMAQQKLYAANGLFRDLTTPPELSNSVLAFCQSLSDQAPFYIACEPEVWSRLGCCDSNVEEYIRQTGCGKSAFGFRVWTNGPNYMEAESHAIWRDGNACRDVSFSNEGENRILFLPVSSSFVGEFDDVPKKVRKAYGKENIELLKVYEDYEARYVIPNRQQMSRAEAWDHMLTYEQWVNGERYTPIVKQAVRGS
;
A
#
# COMPACT_ATOMS: atom_id res chain seq x y z
N MET A 1 -0.52 56.64 -6.50
CA MET A 1 0.44 55.51 -6.49
C MET A 1 0.45 54.93 -5.07
N GLY A 2 0.02 53.73 -4.71
CA GLY A 2 -0.20 52.48 -5.43
C GLY A 2 0.18 51.26 -4.54
N LYS A 3 0.01 51.35 -3.21
CA LYS A 3 0.42 50.29 -2.26
C LYS A 3 -0.73 49.32 -1.88
N ASN A 4 -1.99 49.71 -2.09
CA ASN A 4 -3.16 48.87 -1.81
C ASN A 4 -3.54 47.88 -2.93
N SER A 5 -2.83 47.93 -4.07
CA SER A 5 -3.10 47.08 -5.24
C SER A 5 -2.40 45.71 -5.17
N ARG A 6 -1.25 45.61 -4.50
CA ARG A 6 -0.42 44.39 -4.48
C ARG A 6 -0.93 43.36 -3.45
N LEU A 7 -1.32 43.81 -2.26
CA LEU A 7 -1.84 42.95 -1.18
C LEU A 7 -3.24 42.35 -1.48
N LYS A 8 -4.05 43.00 -2.33
CA LYS A 8 -5.33 42.44 -2.81
C LYS A 8 -5.16 41.45 -3.98
N LYS A 9 -4.04 41.51 -4.69
CA LYS A 9 -3.72 40.57 -5.78
C LYS A 9 -3.05 39.30 -5.25
N GLU A 10 -2.32 39.38 -4.13
CA GLU A 10 -1.70 38.23 -3.48
C GLU A 10 -2.66 37.42 -2.59
N ARG A 11 -3.74 38.02 -2.05
CA ARG A 11 -4.78 37.27 -1.32
C ARG A 11 -5.84 36.62 -2.21
N ARG A 12 -5.75 36.75 -3.54
CA ARG A 12 -6.68 36.13 -4.51
C ARG A 12 -6.15 34.84 -5.14
N ASN A 13 -4.96 34.37 -4.76
CA ASN A 13 -4.38 33.10 -5.24
C ASN A 13 -4.50 31.94 -4.24
N THR A 14 -5.33 32.06 -3.20
CA THR A 14 -5.33 31.12 -2.06
C THR A 14 -6.63 30.37 -1.84
N ALA A 15 -7.44 30.19 -2.89
CA ALA A 15 -8.42 29.12 -2.94
C ALA A 15 -8.21 28.39 -4.26
N ALA A 16 -7.51 27.26 -4.22
CA ALA A 16 -7.51 26.34 -5.34
C ALA A 16 -8.97 26.08 -5.72
N ASN A 17 -9.33 26.27 -7.00
CA ASN A 17 -10.68 26.02 -7.47
C ASN A 17 -11.07 24.58 -7.05
N PRO A 18 -12.10 24.39 -6.21
CA PRO A 18 -12.46 23.07 -5.68
C PRO A 18 -12.74 22.05 -6.79
N TYR A 19 -13.22 22.51 -7.95
CA TYR A 19 -13.40 21.69 -9.14
C TYR A 19 -12.07 21.19 -9.72
N MET A 20 -11.04 22.05 -9.79
CA MET A 20 -9.71 21.63 -10.27
C MET A 20 -9.03 20.68 -9.27
N ALA A 21 -9.24 20.87 -7.97
CA ALA A 21 -8.75 19.95 -6.94
C ALA A 21 -9.41 18.57 -7.08
N GLN A 22 -10.73 18.52 -7.31
CA GLN A 22 -11.47 17.28 -7.53
C GLN A 22 -11.06 16.56 -8.82
N GLN A 23 -10.83 17.29 -9.92
CA GLN A 23 -10.33 16.72 -11.16
C GLN A 23 -8.93 16.12 -11.01
N LYS A 24 -8.02 16.82 -10.32
CA LYS A 24 -6.67 16.31 -10.06
C LYS A 24 -6.69 15.08 -9.16
N LEU A 25 -7.58 15.05 -8.16
CA LEU A 25 -7.75 13.86 -7.32
C LEU A 25 -8.28 12.66 -8.14
N TYR A 26 -9.26 12.90 -9.02
CA TYR A 26 -9.74 11.85 -9.93
C TYR A 26 -8.65 11.36 -10.88
N ALA A 27 -7.84 12.27 -11.45
CA ALA A 27 -6.70 11.92 -12.29
C ALA A 27 -5.63 11.12 -11.51
N ALA A 28 -5.38 11.47 -10.24
CA ALA A 28 -4.44 10.74 -9.39
C ALA A 28 -4.87 9.28 -9.14
N ASN A 29 -6.18 8.96 -9.17
CA ASN A 29 -6.64 7.57 -9.12
C ASN A 29 -6.08 6.73 -10.28
N GLY A 30 -5.71 7.35 -11.40
CA GLY A 30 -5.03 6.69 -12.50
C GLY A 30 -3.68 6.10 -12.12
N LEU A 31 -3.01 6.61 -11.08
CA LEU A 31 -1.73 6.08 -10.58
C LEU A 31 -1.90 4.76 -9.83
N PHE A 32 -3.01 4.62 -9.11
CA PHE A 32 -3.27 3.46 -8.23
C PHE A 32 -4.19 2.42 -8.87
N ARG A 33 -4.66 2.69 -10.09
CA ARG A 33 -5.41 1.71 -10.87
C ARG A 33 -4.48 0.61 -11.36
N ASP A 34 -5.03 -0.60 -11.44
CA ASP A 34 -4.39 -1.73 -12.11
C ASP A 34 -2.98 -2.02 -11.54
N LEU A 35 -2.81 -1.79 -10.22
CA LEU A 35 -1.57 -2.14 -9.52
C LEU A 35 -1.35 -3.64 -9.59
N THR A 36 -0.12 -4.02 -9.91
CA THR A 36 0.31 -5.42 -10.00
C THR A 36 1.74 -5.55 -9.52
N THR A 37 2.18 -6.77 -9.24
CA THR A 37 3.57 -7.07 -8.97
C THR A 37 4.43 -6.71 -10.19
N PRO A 38 5.56 -6.00 -10.04
CA PRO A 38 6.51 -5.82 -11.14
C PRO A 38 6.86 -7.17 -11.78
N PRO A 39 6.77 -7.32 -13.11
CA PRO A 39 7.02 -8.62 -13.74
C PRO A 39 8.51 -9.01 -13.72
N GLU A 40 9.39 -8.00 -13.69
CA GLU A 40 10.84 -8.14 -13.73
C GLU A 40 11.56 -7.09 -12.86
N LEU A 41 12.80 -7.39 -12.48
CA LEU A 41 13.69 -6.49 -11.76
C LEU A 41 14.37 -5.51 -12.73
N SER A 42 13.59 -4.60 -13.31
CA SER A 42 14.13 -3.54 -14.15
C SER A 42 14.95 -2.54 -13.33
N ASN A 43 15.77 -1.72 -14.00
CA ASN A 43 16.57 -0.69 -13.33
C ASN A 43 15.73 0.29 -12.50
N SER A 44 14.50 0.63 -12.94
CA SER A 44 13.62 1.53 -12.18
C SER A 44 13.07 0.86 -10.92
N VAL A 45 12.75 -0.44 -10.99
CA VAL A 45 12.31 -1.24 -9.83
C VAL A 45 13.44 -1.37 -8.83
N LEU A 46 14.64 -1.75 -9.28
CA LEU A 46 15.81 -1.88 -8.42
C LEU A 46 16.17 -0.54 -7.75
N ALA A 47 16.16 0.56 -8.50
CA ALA A 47 16.42 1.89 -7.95
C ALA A 47 15.35 2.33 -6.93
N PHE A 48 14.09 1.92 -7.10
CA PHE A 48 13.05 2.14 -6.09
C PHE A 48 13.33 1.34 -4.83
N CYS A 49 13.59 0.03 -4.95
CA CYS A 49 13.90 -0.83 -3.81
C CYS A 49 15.13 -0.36 -3.03
N GLN A 50 16.21 0.02 -3.73
CA GLN A 50 17.44 0.55 -3.14
C GLN A 50 17.24 1.88 -2.38
N SER A 51 16.19 2.63 -2.71
CA SER A 51 15.85 3.85 -1.97
C SER A 51 15.16 3.59 -0.63
N LEU A 52 14.72 2.35 -0.38
CA LEU A 52 13.96 1.95 0.81
C LEU A 52 14.74 1.01 1.74
N SER A 53 15.62 0.18 1.19
CA SER A 53 16.34 -0.85 1.93
C SER A 53 17.70 -1.13 1.31
N ASP A 54 18.65 -1.52 2.15
CA ASP A 54 19.97 -2.03 1.75
C ASP A 54 19.94 -3.52 1.36
N GLN A 55 18.79 -4.19 1.51
CA GLN A 55 18.60 -5.58 1.13
C GLN A 55 18.15 -5.75 -0.31
N ALA A 56 18.46 -6.90 -0.91
CA ALA A 56 18.03 -7.24 -2.26
C ALA A 56 16.56 -7.70 -2.28
N PRO A 57 15.73 -7.20 -3.21
CA PRO A 57 14.39 -7.71 -3.41
C PRO A 57 14.42 -9.07 -4.11
N PHE A 58 13.41 -9.90 -3.88
CA PHE A 58 13.27 -11.20 -4.53
C PHE A 58 11.80 -11.55 -4.75
N TYR A 59 11.56 -12.41 -5.75
CA TYR A 59 10.22 -12.93 -6.00
C TYR A 59 9.91 -14.11 -5.10
N ILE A 60 8.68 -14.16 -4.61
CA ILE A 60 8.17 -15.25 -3.77
C ILE A 60 6.73 -15.57 -4.16
N ALA A 61 6.37 -16.85 -4.16
CA ALA A 61 5.01 -17.29 -4.43
C ALA A 61 4.06 -16.92 -3.28
N CYS A 62 2.83 -16.55 -3.63
CA CYS A 62 1.76 -16.41 -2.66
C CYS A 62 1.13 -17.79 -2.44
N GLU A 63 1.33 -18.32 -1.25
CA GLU A 63 0.85 -19.63 -0.83
C GLU A 63 -0.02 -19.44 0.42
N PRO A 64 -1.17 -18.74 0.31
CA PRO A 64 -2.08 -18.57 1.43
C PRO A 64 -2.66 -19.93 1.87
N GLU A 65 -2.93 -20.04 3.15
CA GLU A 65 -3.80 -21.09 3.66
C GLU A 65 -5.26 -20.69 3.47
N VAL A 66 -6.18 -21.66 3.49
CA VAL A 66 -7.63 -21.39 3.41
C VAL A 66 -8.10 -20.39 4.46
N TRP A 67 -7.41 -20.38 5.61
CA TRP A 67 -7.68 -19.48 6.72
C TRP A 67 -6.90 -18.15 6.66
N SER A 68 -6.04 -17.91 5.68
CA SER A 68 -5.40 -16.60 5.57
C SER A 68 -6.44 -15.50 5.43
N ARG A 69 -6.24 -14.35 6.08
CA ARG A 69 -7.14 -13.19 6.03
C ARG A 69 -6.55 -12.08 5.17
N LEU A 70 -7.38 -11.49 4.32
CA LEU A 70 -6.98 -10.36 3.47
C LEU A 70 -6.53 -9.18 4.35
N GLY A 71 -5.38 -8.59 4.05
CA GLY A 71 -4.88 -7.41 4.77
C GLY A 71 -4.31 -7.68 6.17
N CYS A 72 -4.23 -8.94 6.62
CA CYS A 72 -3.68 -9.32 7.94
C CYS A 72 -2.36 -10.09 7.79
N CYS A 73 -1.43 -9.60 6.97
CA CYS A 73 -0.25 -10.38 6.57
C CYS A 73 0.64 -10.85 7.74
N ASP A 74 0.78 -10.02 8.76
CA ASP A 74 1.46 -10.31 10.02
C ASP A 74 0.74 -11.36 10.86
N SER A 75 -0.57 -11.22 11.07
CA SER A 75 -1.36 -12.22 11.81
C SER A 75 -1.44 -13.55 11.06
N ASN A 76 -1.46 -13.54 9.73
CA ASN A 76 -1.40 -14.77 8.94
C ASN A 76 -0.10 -15.53 9.20
N VAL A 77 1.03 -14.82 9.27
CA VAL A 77 2.33 -15.43 9.56
C VAL A 77 2.39 -15.95 11.00
N GLU A 78 1.87 -15.19 11.97
CA GLU A 78 1.78 -15.62 13.37
C GLU A 78 0.97 -16.91 13.52
N GLU A 79 -0.19 -16.98 12.88
CA GLU A 79 -1.03 -18.17 12.88
C GLU A 79 -0.34 -19.36 12.20
N TYR A 80 0.40 -19.11 11.11
CA TYR A 80 1.16 -20.16 10.42
C TYR A 80 2.26 -20.74 11.32
N ILE A 81 3.00 -19.87 12.02
CA ILE A 81 4.01 -20.27 12.99
C ILE A 81 3.36 -21.07 14.12
N ARG A 82 2.21 -20.62 14.62
CA ARG A 82 1.46 -21.32 15.67
C ARG A 82 1.04 -22.73 15.25
N GLN A 83 0.61 -22.91 14.01
CA GLN A 83 0.18 -24.22 13.49
C GLN A 83 1.35 -25.15 13.17
N THR A 84 2.44 -24.62 12.61
CA THR A 84 3.61 -25.44 12.21
C THR A 84 4.61 -25.67 13.34
N GLY A 85 4.63 -24.80 14.35
CA GLY A 85 5.56 -24.82 15.46
C GLY A 85 6.98 -24.36 15.09
N CYS A 86 7.20 -23.79 13.89
CA CYS A 86 8.52 -23.37 13.45
C CYS A 86 8.53 -22.07 12.61
N GLY A 87 9.73 -21.53 12.43
CA GLY A 87 9.99 -20.31 11.69
C GLY A 87 9.68 -19.03 12.46
N LYS A 88 9.75 -17.90 11.74
CA LYS A 88 9.59 -16.56 12.27
C LYS A 88 9.03 -15.61 11.22
N SER A 89 8.52 -14.48 11.69
CA SER A 89 8.14 -13.38 10.81
C SER A 89 9.38 -12.71 10.19
N ALA A 90 9.30 -12.41 8.91
CA ALA A 90 10.22 -11.55 8.20
C ALA A 90 9.45 -10.37 7.61
N PHE A 91 9.84 -9.17 8.00
CA PHE A 91 9.16 -7.94 7.59
C PHE A 91 9.81 -7.32 6.36
N GLY A 92 9.00 -6.61 5.59
CA GLY A 92 9.43 -5.97 4.38
C GLY A 92 8.30 -5.22 3.71
N PHE A 93 8.40 -5.16 2.40
CA PHE A 93 7.41 -4.54 1.55
C PHE A 93 7.02 -5.50 0.44
N ARG A 94 5.72 -5.52 0.13
CA ARG A 94 5.22 -5.94 -1.15
C ARG A 94 5.35 -4.75 -2.11
N VAL A 95 6.10 -4.93 -3.20
CA VAL A 95 6.28 -3.89 -4.21
C VAL A 95 5.21 -4.03 -5.29
N TRP A 96 4.51 -2.93 -5.52
CA TRP A 96 3.46 -2.76 -6.52
C TRP A 96 3.91 -1.76 -7.59
N THR A 97 3.43 -1.93 -8.82
CA THR A 97 3.66 -0.99 -9.91
C THR A 97 2.41 -0.79 -10.74
N ASN A 98 2.28 0.41 -11.32
CA ASN A 98 1.38 0.68 -12.43
C ASN A 98 2.22 1.16 -13.60
N GLY A 99 2.68 0.18 -14.39
CA GLY A 99 3.59 0.40 -15.51
C GLY A 99 4.83 1.21 -15.09
N PRO A 100 5.35 2.10 -15.95
CA PRO A 100 6.52 2.92 -15.65
C PRO A 100 6.21 4.19 -14.84
N ASN A 101 4.94 4.44 -14.52
CA ASN A 101 4.48 5.74 -14.02
C ASN A 101 4.48 5.84 -12.50
N TYR A 102 4.34 4.70 -11.82
CA TYR A 102 4.10 4.67 -10.39
C TYR A 102 4.58 3.35 -9.78
N MET A 103 5.19 3.45 -8.59
CA MET A 103 5.54 2.32 -7.73
C MET A 103 5.10 2.60 -6.30
N GLU A 104 4.74 1.54 -5.61
CA GLU A 104 4.38 1.57 -4.19
C GLU A 104 5.04 0.39 -3.47
N ALA A 105 5.49 0.64 -2.25
CA ALA A 105 5.91 -0.37 -1.31
C ALA A 105 4.90 -0.37 -0.16
N GLU A 106 4.17 -1.48 -0.01
CA GLU A 106 3.19 -1.70 1.04
C GLU A 106 3.79 -2.61 2.10
N SER A 107 3.69 -2.23 3.39
CA SER A 107 4.25 -3.04 4.49
C SER A 107 3.70 -4.47 4.42
N HIS A 108 4.60 -5.45 4.44
CA HIS A 108 4.24 -6.86 4.29
C HIS A 108 5.06 -7.75 5.21
N ALA A 109 4.45 -8.84 5.67
CA ALA A 109 5.11 -9.87 6.45
C ALA A 109 5.04 -11.21 5.71
N ILE A 110 6.15 -11.95 5.74
CA ILE A 110 6.23 -13.32 5.23
C ILE A 110 6.75 -14.25 6.34
N TRP A 111 6.48 -15.54 6.19
CA TRP A 111 7.08 -16.57 7.03
C TRP A 111 8.48 -16.92 6.52
N ARG A 112 9.41 -17.16 7.44
CA ARG A 112 10.77 -17.62 7.13
C ARG A 112 11.27 -18.65 8.13
N ASP A 113 11.91 -19.69 7.61
CA ASP A 113 12.69 -20.66 8.39
C ASP A 113 14.01 -20.97 7.67
N GLY A 114 15.13 -20.48 8.23
CA GLY A 114 16.43 -20.50 7.57
C GLY A 114 16.41 -19.80 6.20
N ASN A 115 16.56 -20.60 5.13
CA ASN A 115 16.51 -20.14 3.73
C ASN A 115 15.13 -20.33 3.07
N ALA A 116 14.21 -21.04 3.73
CA ALA A 116 12.84 -21.20 3.24
C ALA A 116 12.03 -19.94 3.58
N CYS A 117 11.28 -19.44 2.61
CA CYS A 117 10.37 -18.32 2.78
C CYS A 117 9.02 -18.67 2.14
N ARG A 118 7.92 -18.21 2.76
CA ARG A 118 6.57 -18.37 2.23
C ARG A 118 5.75 -17.10 2.46
N ASP A 119 5.10 -16.56 1.42
CA ASP A 119 4.06 -15.55 1.63
C ASP A 119 2.75 -16.29 1.93
N VAL A 120 2.35 -16.29 3.21
CA VAL A 120 1.12 -16.95 3.68
C VAL A 120 -0.11 -16.06 3.47
N SER A 121 0.02 -14.97 2.70
CA SER A 121 -1.04 -14.00 2.44
C SER A 121 -1.40 -13.94 0.96
N PHE A 122 -2.60 -13.43 0.68
CA PHE A 122 -3.08 -13.16 -0.66
C PHE A 122 -3.38 -11.67 -0.84
N SER A 123 -3.58 -11.25 -2.08
CA SER A 123 -4.00 -9.89 -2.43
C SER A 123 -5.40 -9.92 -3.03
N ASN A 124 -6.09 -8.78 -3.01
CA ASN A 124 -7.39 -8.68 -3.66
C ASN A 124 -7.27 -8.67 -5.19
N GLU A 125 -6.10 -8.25 -5.68
CA GLU A 125 -5.68 -8.23 -7.09
C GLU A 125 -5.44 -9.66 -7.64
N GLY A 126 -5.30 -10.66 -6.76
CA GLY A 126 -5.14 -12.07 -7.17
C GLY A 126 -3.72 -12.42 -7.61
N GLU A 127 -2.72 -11.72 -7.10
CA GLU A 127 -1.31 -12.02 -7.36
C GLU A 127 -0.95 -13.43 -6.87
N ASN A 128 -0.32 -14.24 -7.74
CA ASN A 128 0.21 -15.55 -7.37
C ASN A 128 1.68 -15.51 -6.95
N ARG A 129 2.32 -14.35 -7.13
CA ARG A 129 3.72 -14.09 -6.81
C ARG A 129 3.86 -12.61 -6.52
N ILE A 130 4.69 -12.27 -5.54
CA ILE A 130 5.00 -10.87 -5.21
C ILE A 130 6.48 -10.60 -5.34
N LEU A 131 6.83 -9.33 -5.52
CA LEU A 131 8.18 -8.84 -5.31
C LEU A 131 8.30 -8.40 -3.85
N PHE A 132 9.00 -9.19 -3.04
CA PHE A 132 9.24 -8.88 -1.64
C PHE A 132 10.57 -8.16 -1.49
N LEU A 133 10.56 -7.01 -0.81
CA LEU A 133 11.74 -6.28 -0.40
C LEU A 133 11.85 -6.34 1.14
N PRO A 134 12.82 -7.06 1.71
CA PRO A 134 13.05 -7.03 3.15
C PRO A 134 13.28 -5.60 3.65
N VAL A 135 12.82 -5.28 4.86
CA VAL A 135 13.19 -4.02 5.54
C VAL A 135 14.71 -3.93 5.69
N SER A 136 15.25 -2.75 5.98
CA SER A 136 16.71 -2.58 6.12
C SER A 136 17.32 -3.60 7.09
N SER A 137 18.53 -4.05 6.81
CA SER A 137 19.28 -4.95 7.72
C SER A 137 19.50 -4.35 9.12
N SER A 138 19.44 -3.02 9.22
CA SER A 138 19.55 -2.26 10.47
C SER A 138 18.23 -2.05 11.21
N PHE A 139 17.11 -2.48 10.64
CA PHE A 139 15.79 -2.30 11.25
C PHE A 139 15.65 -3.08 12.55
N VAL A 140 15.24 -2.39 13.62
CA VAL A 140 14.90 -2.97 14.92
C VAL A 140 13.54 -2.43 15.32
N GLY A 141 12.53 -3.30 15.33
CA GLY A 141 11.14 -2.93 15.62
C GLY A 141 10.18 -4.06 15.28
N GLU A 142 8.90 -3.80 15.52
CA GLU A 142 7.81 -4.70 15.19
C GLU A 142 7.19 -4.35 13.83
N PHE A 143 6.24 -5.16 13.36
CA PHE A 143 5.56 -4.91 12.08
C PHE A 143 4.87 -3.54 12.02
N ASP A 144 4.42 -3.02 13.16
CA ASP A 144 3.79 -1.71 13.24
C ASP A 144 4.75 -0.53 13.06
N ASP A 145 6.04 -0.74 13.24
CA ASP A 145 7.08 0.25 12.99
C ASP A 145 7.49 0.31 11.51
N VAL A 146 7.08 -0.66 10.70
CA VAL A 146 7.32 -0.66 9.25
C VAL A 146 6.40 0.37 8.60
N PRO A 147 6.93 1.30 7.76
CA PRO A 147 6.10 2.25 7.03
C PRO A 147 4.99 1.54 6.25
N LYS A 148 3.73 1.84 6.57
CA LYS A 148 2.59 1.11 5.98
C LYS A 148 2.52 1.24 4.46
N LYS A 149 2.98 2.37 3.93
CA LYS A 149 2.96 2.66 2.49
C LYS A 149 4.02 3.69 2.14
N VAL A 150 4.85 3.40 1.13
CA VAL A 150 5.79 4.36 0.53
C VAL A 150 5.53 4.41 -0.97
N ARG A 151 5.33 5.62 -1.51
CA ARG A 151 4.88 5.81 -2.89
C ARG A 151 5.89 6.61 -3.68
N LYS A 152 6.02 6.30 -4.97
CA LYS A 152 6.86 7.04 -5.90
C LYS A 152 6.21 7.10 -7.27
N ALA A 153 6.01 8.31 -7.77
CA ALA A 153 5.58 8.56 -9.13
C ALA A 153 6.76 9.01 -10.01
N TYR A 154 6.64 8.77 -11.31
CA TYR A 154 7.65 9.08 -12.31
C TYR A 154 7.09 10.01 -13.38
N GLY A 155 7.88 11.01 -13.77
CA GLY A 155 7.44 12.08 -14.67
C GLY A 155 6.74 13.21 -13.92
N LYS A 156 6.91 14.44 -14.42
CA LYS A 156 6.48 15.67 -13.73
C LYS A 156 4.98 15.65 -13.39
N GLU A 157 4.14 15.26 -14.34
CA GLU A 157 2.69 15.23 -14.17
C GLU A 157 2.26 14.24 -13.08
N ASN A 158 2.76 13.00 -13.12
CA ASN A 158 2.42 11.98 -12.13
C ASN A 158 2.93 12.34 -10.73
N ILE A 159 4.10 12.97 -10.63
CA ILE A 159 4.63 13.49 -9.35
C ILE A 159 3.70 14.55 -8.77
N GLU A 160 3.20 15.47 -9.59
CA GLU A 160 2.23 16.48 -9.16
C GLU A 160 0.91 15.83 -8.71
N LEU A 161 0.42 14.83 -9.45
CA LEU A 161 -0.81 14.09 -9.10
C LEU A 161 -0.67 13.32 -7.78
N LEU A 162 0.44 12.60 -7.59
CA LEU A 162 0.72 11.88 -6.35
C LEU A 162 0.71 12.82 -5.15
N LYS A 163 1.37 13.99 -5.28
CA LYS A 163 1.39 14.99 -4.22
C LYS A 163 -0.01 15.49 -3.87
N VAL A 164 -0.86 15.76 -4.87
CA VAL A 164 -2.26 16.15 -4.60
C VAL A 164 -3.01 15.06 -3.85
N TYR A 165 -2.80 13.79 -4.21
CA TYR A 165 -3.44 12.67 -3.52
C TYR A 165 -2.95 12.52 -2.08
N GLU A 166 -1.64 12.59 -1.84
CA GLU A 166 -1.06 12.48 -0.49
C GLU A 166 -1.51 13.64 0.42
N ASP A 167 -1.54 14.87 -0.11
CA ASP A 167 -2.09 16.03 0.60
C ASP A 167 -3.58 15.84 0.96
N TYR A 168 -4.37 15.23 0.06
CA TYR A 168 -5.76 14.89 0.32
C TYR A 168 -5.89 13.78 1.38
N GLU A 169 -5.13 12.69 1.23
CA GLU A 169 -5.17 11.55 2.14
C GLU A 169 -4.79 11.97 3.56
N ALA A 170 -3.72 12.77 3.72
CA ALA A 170 -3.27 13.29 5.01
C ALA A 170 -4.29 14.21 5.70
N ARG A 171 -5.04 15.00 4.92
CA ARG A 171 -6.01 15.97 5.49
C ARG A 171 -7.37 15.36 5.77
N TYR A 172 -7.84 14.45 4.92
CA TYR A 172 -9.24 14.03 4.90
C TYR A 172 -9.44 12.54 5.14
N VAL A 173 -8.47 11.69 4.80
CA VAL A 173 -8.63 10.24 4.90
C VAL A 173 -8.01 9.71 6.18
N ILE A 174 -6.72 9.97 6.41
CA ILE A 174 -5.98 9.43 7.57
C ILE A 174 -6.62 9.85 8.91
N PRO A 175 -6.97 11.13 9.15
CA PRO A 175 -7.56 11.54 10.43
C PRO A 175 -8.95 10.94 10.69
N ASN A 176 -9.66 10.54 9.63
CA ASN A 176 -11.02 10.00 9.72
C ASN A 176 -11.07 8.48 9.54
N ARG A 177 -9.91 7.83 9.36
CA ARG A 177 -9.83 6.38 9.17
C ARG A 177 -10.02 5.69 10.51
N GLN A 178 -11.12 4.96 10.65
CA GLN A 178 -11.25 3.99 11.73
C GLN A 178 -10.41 2.76 11.39
N GLN A 179 -9.32 2.57 12.12
CA GLN A 179 -8.48 1.39 11.99
C GLN A 179 -9.01 0.30 12.92
N MET A 180 -9.34 -0.86 12.37
CA MET A 180 -9.65 -2.05 13.16
C MET A 180 -8.41 -2.47 13.94
N SER A 181 -8.60 -2.92 15.17
CA SER A 181 -7.56 -3.64 15.89
C SER A 181 -7.21 -4.94 15.15
N ARG A 182 -6.05 -5.52 15.47
CA ARG A 182 -5.62 -6.80 14.88
C ARG A 182 -6.65 -7.92 15.09
N ALA A 183 -7.23 -7.98 16.29
CA ALA A 183 -8.25 -8.98 16.63
C ALA A 183 -9.54 -8.77 15.82
N GLU A 184 -10.04 -7.53 15.74
CA GLU A 184 -11.22 -7.24 14.92
C GLU A 184 -10.97 -7.52 13.44
N ALA A 185 -9.79 -7.18 12.92
CA ALA A 185 -9.43 -7.48 11.54
C ALA A 185 -9.39 -9.00 11.31
N TRP A 186 -8.81 -9.78 12.22
CA TRP A 186 -8.76 -11.23 12.11
C TRP A 186 -10.16 -11.89 12.04
N ASP A 187 -11.11 -11.36 12.81
CA ASP A 187 -12.47 -11.87 12.91
C ASP A 187 -13.38 -11.46 11.75
N HIS A 188 -13.08 -10.34 11.09
CA HIS A 188 -13.95 -9.74 10.06
C HIS A 188 -13.38 -9.76 8.64
N MET A 189 -12.06 -9.84 8.47
CA MET A 189 -11.47 -9.77 7.14
C MET A 189 -11.71 -11.06 6.35
N LEU A 190 -11.88 -10.87 5.05
CA LEU A 190 -12.18 -11.93 4.09
C LEU A 190 -11.13 -13.05 4.17
N THR A 191 -11.59 -14.30 4.31
CA THR A 191 -10.72 -15.47 4.27
C THR A 191 -10.31 -15.80 2.82
N TYR A 192 -9.19 -16.51 2.65
CA TYR A 192 -8.79 -16.97 1.32
C TYR A 192 -9.81 -17.95 0.72
N GLU A 193 -10.40 -18.83 1.53
CA GLU A 193 -11.48 -19.73 1.09
C GLU A 193 -12.67 -18.96 0.49
N GLN A 194 -13.16 -17.94 1.20
CA GLN A 194 -14.25 -17.09 0.69
C GLN A 194 -13.84 -16.35 -0.59
N TRP A 195 -12.61 -15.84 -0.66
CA TRP A 195 -12.10 -15.16 -1.85
C TRP A 195 -12.05 -16.09 -3.08
N VAL A 196 -11.57 -17.33 -2.91
CA VAL A 196 -11.59 -18.36 -3.97
C VAL A 196 -13.02 -18.67 -4.40
N ASN A 197 -13.97 -18.65 -3.47
CA ASN A 197 -15.40 -18.86 -3.73
C ASN A 197 -16.11 -17.63 -4.35
N GLY A 198 -15.37 -16.57 -4.68
CA GLY A 198 -15.90 -15.41 -5.43
C GLY A 198 -16.31 -14.23 -4.55
N GLU A 199 -16.20 -14.32 -3.23
CA GLU A 199 -16.41 -13.16 -2.37
C GLU A 199 -15.28 -12.14 -2.59
N ARG A 200 -15.61 -10.85 -2.52
CA ARG A 200 -14.63 -9.77 -2.73
C ARG A 200 -14.76 -8.74 -1.63
N TYR A 201 -13.62 -8.33 -1.09
CA TYR A 201 -13.58 -7.28 -0.09
C TYR A 201 -13.95 -5.96 -0.75
N THR A 202 -14.96 -5.29 -0.19
CA THR A 202 -15.32 -3.95 -0.58
C THR A 202 -15.02 -3.04 0.62
N PRO A 203 -14.06 -2.11 0.53
CA PRO A 203 -13.79 -1.20 1.64
C PRO A 203 -15.08 -0.49 2.07
N ILE A 204 -15.31 -0.41 3.39
CA ILE A 204 -16.54 0.13 4.01
C ILE A 204 -16.81 1.62 3.65
N VAL A 205 -15.92 2.28 2.91
CA VAL A 205 -16.07 3.66 2.45
C VAL A 205 -17.18 3.86 1.39
N LYS A 206 -17.82 2.79 0.87
CA LYS A 206 -18.95 2.90 -0.07
C LYS A 206 -20.34 2.78 0.58
N GLN A 207 -20.69 3.69 1.50
CA GLN A 207 -22.11 3.98 1.79
C GLN A 207 -22.46 5.47 1.89
N ALA A 208 -21.51 6.40 1.73
CA ALA A 208 -21.80 7.84 1.86
C ALA A 208 -22.25 8.56 0.55
N VAL A 209 -22.47 7.86 -0.58
CA VAL A 209 -22.87 8.52 -1.86
C VAL A 209 -24.13 7.91 -2.48
N ARG A 210 -24.97 7.24 -1.69
CA ARG A 210 -26.33 6.85 -2.11
C ARG A 210 -27.32 7.21 -1.02
N GLY A 211 -27.53 8.51 -0.82
CA GLY A 211 -28.51 8.99 0.16
C GLY A 211 -28.34 10.46 0.54
N SER A 212 -28.47 11.37 -0.43
CA SER A 212 -28.89 12.76 -0.20
C SER A 212 -29.35 13.38 -1.51
#